data_AF-A0A932V1C9-F1
#
_entry.id   AF-A0A932V1C9-F1
#
_cell.length_a   1.000
_cell.length_b   1.000
_cell.length_c   1.000
_cell.angle_alpha   90.00
_cell.angle_beta   90.00
_cell.angle_gamma   90.00
#
_symmetry.space_group_name_H-M   'P 1'
#
loop_
_entity.id
_entity.type
_entity.pdbx_description
1 polymer ?
#
loop_
_entity_poly.entity_id
_entity_poly.type
_entity_poly.pdbx_seq_one_letter_code
_entity_poly.pdbx_strand_id
1 'polypeptide(L)'
;MRARALGLIGLMGGVGGAINAWWCYAKFPVPSDVFSGQFTWHIVPAGAAHGALLALVGVGLAARLSKKPLWMRWVGVPVSGIICGWIPYIPISLYVSSVKLWSGDIAGLSREDILRALWPFRLELETLWTLFQAFGLAGSVFVLLAAACGLLKSRRLLTHVLIGAVSGCAGSFWWWLAFKPWYFSVLHGAIWGSLVGYGVWKSQQQLQHSSSY
;
A
#
# COMPACT_ATOMS: atom_id res chain seq x y z
N MET A 1 -13.90 -0.41 13.76
CA MET A 1 -14.42 0.55 12.76
C MET A 1 -15.69 -0.05 12.16
N ARG A 2 -16.69 0.77 11.82
CA ARG A 2 -17.90 0.27 11.14
C ARG A 2 -17.57 -0.11 9.68
N ALA A 3 -18.31 -1.03 9.08
CA ALA A 3 -18.08 -1.51 7.71
C ALA A 3 -18.02 -0.37 6.67
N ARG A 4 -18.91 0.63 6.78
CA ARG A 4 -18.91 1.81 5.91
C ARG A 4 -17.61 2.62 5.97
N ALA A 5 -17.05 2.78 7.18
CA ALA A 5 -15.79 3.50 7.38
C ALA A 5 -14.60 2.75 6.74
N LEU A 6 -14.59 1.41 6.83
CA LEU A 6 -13.60 0.59 6.15
C LEU A 6 -13.77 0.66 4.63
N GLY A 7 -15.01 0.61 4.14
CA GLY A 7 -15.33 0.72 2.72
C GLY A 7 -14.78 2.01 2.10
N LEU A 8 -14.91 3.15 2.78
CA LEU A 8 -14.35 4.42 2.29
C LEU A 8 -12.82 4.42 2.25
N ILE A 9 -12.16 3.88 3.27
CA ILE A 9 -10.69 3.77 3.30
C ILE A 9 -10.19 2.89 2.15
N GLY A 10 -10.83 1.73 1.95
CA GLY A 10 -10.52 0.83 0.84
C GLY A 10 -10.77 1.49 -0.51
N LEU A 11 -11.88 2.20 -0.68
CA LEU A 11 -12.20 2.94 -1.91
C LEU A 11 -11.13 3.99 -2.23
N MET A 12 -10.74 4.83 -1.25
CA MET A 12 -9.71 5.85 -1.47
C MET A 12 -8.35 5.24 -1.77
N GLY A 13 -7.98 4.16 -1.06
CA GLY A 13 -6.78 3.39 -1.36
C GLY A 13 -6.80 2.81 -2.78
N GLY A 14 -7.97 2.30 -3.21
CA GLY A 14 -8.14 1.75 -4.54
C GLY A 14 -8.10 2.80 -5.65
N VAL A 15 -8.72 3.97 -5.45
CA VAL A 15 -8.60 5.09 -6.38
C VAL A 15 -7.14 5.52 -6.51
N GLY A 16 -6.42 5.69 -5.41
CA GLY A 16 -4.98 6.03 -5.44
C GLY A 16 -4.13 4.97 -6.14
N GLY A 17 -4.44 3.69 -5.91
CA GLY A 17 -3.75 2.57 -6.57
C GLY A 17 -4.02 2.52 -8.07
N ALA A 18 -5.26 2.78 -8.49
CA ALA A 18 -5.66 2.87 -9.89
C ALA A 18 -4.95 4.03 -10.60
N ILE A 19 -4.88 5.21 -9.97
CA ILE A 19 -4.17 6.38 -10.51
C ILE A 19 -2.68 6.06 -10.71
N ASN A 20 -2.03 5.48 -9.70
CA ASN A 20 -0.62 5.11 -9.79
C ASN A 20 -0.36 4.08 -10.90
N ALA A 21 -1.21 3.06 -11.00
CA ALA A 21 -1.12 2.05 -12.05
C ALA A 21 -1.38 2.64 -13.44
N TRP A 22 -2.35 3.55 -13.56
CA TRP A 22 -2.64 4.26 -14.79
C TRP A 22 -1.47 5.14 -15.22
N TRP A 23 -0.81 5.84 -14.30
CA TRP A 23 0.39 6.61 -14.60
C TRP A 23 1.54 5.75 -15.11
N CYS A 24 1.77 4.60 -14.48
CA CYS A 24 2.75 3.63 -15.00
C CYS A 24 2.36 3.15 -16.41
N TYR A 25 1.08 2.84 -16.65
CA TYR A 25 0.55 2.44 -17.97
C TYR A 25 0.71 3.53 -19.03
N ALA A 26 0.37 4.77 -18.69
CA ALA A 26 0.47 5.94 -19.56
C ALA A 26 1.92 6.43 -19.73
N LYS A 27 2.88 5.79 -19.05
CA LYS A 27 4.28 6.20 -18.95
C LYS A 27 4.42 7.68 -18.56
N PHE A 28 3.63 8.08 -17.57
CA PHE A 28 3.62 9.41 -16.98
C PHE A 28 4.18 9.35 -15.55
N PRO A 29 4.98 10.32 -15.10
CA PRO A 29 5.46 11.51 -15.83
C PRO A 29 6.69 11.27 -16.72
N VAL A 30 7.32 10.09 -16.67
CA VAL A 30 8.45 9.75 -17.54
C VAL A 30 8.10 8.60 -18.46
N PRO A 31 8.22 8.78 -19.79
CA PRO A 31 8.21 7.70 -20.74
C PRO A 31 9.47 6.87 -20.53
N SER A 32 9.43 5.91 -19.61
CA SER A 32 10.58 5.04 -19.37
C SER A 32 10.50 3.87 -20.35
N ASP A 33 11.53 3.75 -21.19
CA ASP A 33 11.79 2.56 -22.01
C ASP A 33 12.11 1.34 -21.13
N VAL A 34 12.29 1.56 -19.82
CA VAL A 34 12.48 0.56 -18.77
C VAL A 34 11.27 -0.38 -18.66
N PHE A 35 10.10 0.09 -19.07
CA PHE A 35 8.90 -0.72 -19.27
C PHE A 35 8.71 -1.02 -20.75
N SER A 36 9.66 -1.75 -21.34
CA SER A 36 9.62 -2.22 -22.73
C SER A 36 8.52 -3.27 -23.00
N GLY A 37 7.88 -3.77 -21.95
CA GLY A 37 6.70 -4.62 -22.05
C GLY A 37 5.44 -3.84 -22.44
N GLN A 38 4.54 -4.47 -23.19
CA GLN A 38 3.21 -3.93 -23.46
C GLN A 38 2.43 -3.87 -22.13
N PHE A 39 2.44 -2.70 -21.48
CA PHE A 39 1.53 -2.43 -20.38
C PHE A 39 0.10 -2.67 -20.87
N THR A 40 -0.63 -3.49 -20.13
CA THR A 40 -1.98 -3.92 -20.43
C THR A 40 -2.97 -3.19 -19.52
N TRP A 41 -4.18 -2.92 -20.02
CA TRP A 41 -5.19 -2.19 -19.25
C TRP A 41 -5.54 -2.85 -17.90
N HIS A 42 -5.40 -4.18 -17.78
CA HIS A 42 -5.68 -4.91 -16.55
C HIS A 42 -4.75 -4.54 -15.37
N ILE A 43 -3.68 -3.78 -15.61
CA ILE A 43 -2.82 -3.24 -14.55
C ILE A 43 -3.56 -2.20 -13.70
N VAL A 44 -4.49 -1.43 -14.27
CA VAL A 44 -5.28 -0.42 -13.53
C VAL A 44 -6.19 -1.05 -12.47
N PRO A 45 -7.08 -2.03 -12.79
CA PRO A 45 -7.88 -2.69 -11.77
C PRO A 45 -7.05 -3.50 -10.78
N ALA A 46 -5.93 -4.10 -11.20
CA ALA A 46 -4.99 -4.73 -10.28
C ALA A 46 -4.39 -3.70 -9.30
N GLY A 47 -3.95 -2.54 -9.79
CA GLY A 47 -3.47 -1.43 -8.96
C GLY A 47 -4.53 -0.95 -7.97
N ALA A 48 -5.79 -0.87 -8.39
CA ALA A 48 -6.90 -0.53 -7.52
C ALA A 48 -7.06 -1.53 -6.36
N ALA A 49 -7.05 -2.83 -6.66
CA ALA A 49 -7.19 -3.87 -5.65
C ALA A 49 -6.02 -3.87 -4.65
N HIS A 50 -4.78 -3.74 -5.13
CA HIS A 50 -3.60 -3.64 -4.27
C HIS A 50 -3.63 -2.38 -3.40
N GLY A 51 -3.97 -1.23 -3.98
CA GLY A 51 -4.07 0.03 -3.26
C GLY A 51 -5.15 0.00 -2.17
N ALA A 52 -6.28 -0.64 -2.45
CA ALA A 52 -7.36 -0.84 -1.47
C ALA A 52 -6.91 -1.76 -0.33
N LEU A 53 -6.29 -2.90 -0.66
CA LEU A 53 -5.84 -3.86 0.34
C LEU A 53 -4.75 -3.28 1.23
N LEU A 54 -3.78 -2.56 0.65
CA LEU A 54 -2.72 -1.87 1.40
C LEU A 54 -3.29 -0.85 2.37
N ALA A 55 -4.27 -0.05 1.94
CA ALA A 55 -4.94 0.92 2.80
C ALA A 55 -5.71 0.24 3.94
N LEU A 56 -6.50 -0.79 3.64
CA LEU A 56 -7.30 -1.51 4.64
C LEU A 56 -6.42 -2.19 5.69
N VAL A 57 -5.37 -2.89 5.25
CA VAL A 57 -4.45 -3.60 6.14
C VAL A 57 -3.64 -2.61 6.98
N GLY A 58 -3.01 -1.61 6.35
CA GLY A 58 -2.20 -0.61 7.06
C GLY A 58 -3.00 0.16 8.11
N VAL A 59 -4.17 0.69 7.72
CA VAL A 59 -5.05 1.42 8.65
C VAL A 59 -5.65 0.49 9.71
N GLY A 60 -6.02 -0.73 9.34
CA GLY A 60 -6.55 -1.74 10.26
C GLY A 60 -5.55 -2.12 11.35
N LEU A 61 -4.28 -2.35 10.97
CA LEU A 61 -3.18 -2.62 11.89
C LEU A 61 -2.90 -1.43 12.79
N ALA A 62 -2.81 -0.20 12.24
CA ALA A 62 -2.63 1.01 13.04
C ALA A 62 -3.77 1.19 14.06
N ALA A 63 -5.02 0.98 13.64
CA ALA A 63 -6.19 1.06 14.51
C ALA A 63 -6.17 -0.01 15.62
N ARG A 64 -5.70 -1.22 15.32
CA ARG A 64 -5.60 -2.30 16.31
C ARG A 64 -4.46 -2.07 17.30
N LEU A 65 -3.28 -1.67 16.81
CA LEU A 65 -2.08 -1.43 17.62
C LEU A 65 -2.22 -0.20 18.51
N SER A 66 -2.95 0.84 18.08
CA SER A 66 -3.18 2.05 18.89
C SER A 66 -3.84 1.77 20.25
N LYS A 67 -4.54 0.63 20.40
CA LYS A 67 -5.19 0.20 21.65
C LYS A 67 -4.28 -0.68 22.52
N LYS A 68 -3.08 -1.00 22.07
CA LYS A 68 -2.12 -1.88 22.74
C LYS A 68 -1.09 -1.06 23.54
N PRO A 69 -0.40 -1.66 24.53
CA PRO A 69 0.71 -1.01 25.23
C PRO A 69 1.85 -0.62 24.27
N LEU A 70 2.70 0.33 24.68
CA LEU A 70 3.71 0.95 23.82
C LEU A 70 4.66 -0.06 23.16
N TRP A 71 5.14 -1.06 23.91
CA TRP A 71 6.04 -2.09 23.39
C TRP A 71 5.41 -2.91 22.25
N MET A 72 4.12 -3.24 22.35
CA MET A 72 3.40 -3.96 21.27
C MET A 72 3.26 -3.10 20.03
N ARG A 73 3.17 -1.77 20.18
CA ARG A 73 3.15 -0.85 19.03
C ARG A 73 4.50 -0.85 18.33
N TRP A 74 5.58 -0.80 19.10
CA TRP A 74 6.95 -0.87 18.56
C TRP A 74 7.21 -2.18 17.81
N VAL A 75 6.84 -3.33 18.38
CA VAL A 75 6.91 -4.62 17.68
C VAL A 75 5.96 -4.67 16.49
N GLY A 76 4.80 -4.04 16.61
CA GLY A 76 3.80 -3.97 15.55
C GLY A 76 4.23 -3.17 14.32
N VAL A 77 5.18 -2.23 14.45
CA VAL A 77 5.71 -1.45 13.31
C VAL A 77 6.38 -2.35 12.27
N PRO A 78 7.47 -3.10 12.55
CA PRO A 78 8.10 -3.96 11.55
C PRO A 78 7.16 -5.08 11.09
N VAL A 79 6.32 -5.64 11.97
CA VAL A 79 5.31 -6.63 11.59
C VAL A 79 4.32 -6.06 10.57
N SER A 80 3.86 -4.82 10.76
CA SER A 80 2.98 -4.17 9.80
C SER A 80 3.63 -3.96 8.44
N GLY A 81 4.93 -3.70 8.42
CA GLY A 81 5.68 -3.61 7.18
C GLY A 81 5.81 -4.95 6.46
N ILE A 82 6.10 -6.03 7.16
CA ILE A 82 6.14 -7.37 6.54
C ILE A 82 4.77 -7.71 5.93
N ILE A 83 3.68 -7.50 6.67
CA ILE A 83 2.33 -7.79 6.17
C ILE A 83 1.99 -6.92 4.94
N CYS A 84 2.27 -5.62 5.01
CA CYS A 84 1.99 -4.70 3.90
C CYS A 84 2.88 -4.97 2.68
N GLY A 85 4.14 -5.34 2.90
CA GLY A 85 5.10 -5.73 1.88
C GLY A 85 4.73 -7.02 1.13
N TRP A 86 3.84 -7.83 1.71
CA TRP A 86 3.34 -9.06 1.10
C TRP A 86 2.20 -8.82 0.11
N ILE A 87 1.43 -7.75 0.28
CA ILE A 87 0.27 -7.41 -0.56
C ILE A 87 0.57 -7.37 -2.06
N PRO A 88 1.65 -6.74 -2.55
CA PRO A 88 2.00 -6.66 -3.97
C PRO A 88 2.25 -8.02 -4.62
N TYR A 89 2.60 -9.02 -3.82
CA TYR A 89 2.85 -10.37 -4.30
C TYR A 89 1.55 -11.14 -4.44
N ILE A 90 0.44 -10.67 -3.87
CA ILE A 90 -0.87 -11.31 -4.06
C ILE A 90 -1.18 -11.27 -5.56
N PRO A 91 -1.45 -12.43 -6.19
CA PRO A 91 -1.55 -12.54 -7.63
C PRO A 91 -2.88 -11.98 -8.19
N ILE A 92 -3.22 -10.72 -7.89
CA ILE A 92 -4.53 -10.15 -8.26
C ILE A 92 -4.65 -10.00 -9.78
N SER A 93 -3.55 -9.71 -10.48
CA SER A 93 -3.51 -9.70 -11.95
C SER A 93 -3.79 -11.09 -12.56
N LEU A 94 -3.59 -12.18 -11.81
CA LEU A 94 -3.84 -13.55 -12.29
C LEU A 94 -5.31 -13.90 -12.34
N TYR A 95 -6.08 -13.33 -11.41
CA TYR A 95 -7.54 -13.53 -11.37
C TYR A 95 -8.28 -12.59 -12.32
N VAL A 96 -7.70 -11.43 -12.64
CA VAL A 96 -8.31 -10.43 -13.53
C VAL A 96 -7.93 -10.67 -15.00
N SER A 97 -6.82 -11.37 -15.29
CA SER A 97 -6.40 -11.71 -16.66
C SER A 97 -6.31 -13.23 -16.86
N SER A 98 -7.37 -13.82 -17.40
CA SER A 98 -7.48 -15.26 -17.66
C SER A 98 -6.61 -15.79 -18.82
N VAL A 99 -5.56 -15.09 -19.29
CA VAL A 99 -5.04 -15.38 -20.65
C VAL A 99 -3.54 -15.67 -20.82
N LYS A 100 -2.57 -15.21 -20.00
CA LYS A 100 -1.13 -15.44 -20.36
C LYS A 100 -0.13 -15.67 -19.24
N LEU A 101 -0.53 -15.97 -18.01
CA LEU A 101 0.47 -16.15 -16.95
C LEU A 101 1.23 -17.49 -16.94
N TRP A 102 0.90 -18.41 -17.85
CA TRP A 102 1.67 -19.64 -17.99
C TRP A 102 2.92 -19.48 -18.87
N SER A 103 3.20 -18.28 -19.40
CA SER A 103 4.38 -18.05 -20.25
C SER A 103 5.62 -17.50 -19.52
N GLY A 104 5.66 -17.51 -18.18
CA GLY A 104 6.91 -17.55 -17.41
C GLY A 104 7.75 -16.27 -17.25
N ASP A 105 7.46 -15.15 -17.93
CA ASP A 105 8.40 -14.02 -18.00
C ASP A 105 7.90 -12.70 -17.36
N ILE A 106 7.46 -12.73 -16.09
CA ILE A 106 7.34 -11.47 -15.33
C ILE A 106 8.68 -11.25 -14.61
N ALA A 107 9.47 -10.31 -15.13
CA ALA A 107 10.68 -9.78 -14.49
C ALA A 107 11.78 -10.80 -14.13
N GLY A 108 11.92 -11.88 -14.91
CA GLY A 108 12.98 -12.88 -14.68
C GLY A 108 12.79 -13.73 -13.43
N LEU A 109 11.62 -13.68 -12.79
CA LEU A 109 11.26 -14.57 -11.69
C LEU A 109 10.62 -15.81 -12.28
N SER A 110 11.22 -16.98 -12.05
CA SER A 110 10.64 -18.25 -12.49
C SER A 110 9.27 -18.46 -11.83
N ARG A 111 8.43 -19.29 -12.45
CA ARG A 111 7.15 -19.70 -11.85
C ARG A 111 7.37 -20.28 -10.45
N GLU A 112 8.47 -21.00 -10.27
CA GLU A 112 8.92 -21.54 -8.99
C GLU A 112 9.23 -20.43 -7.98
N ASP A 113 9.82 -19.30 -8.39
CA ASP A 113 10.11 -18.17 -7.49
C ASP A 113 8.84 -17.42 -7.07
N ILE A 114 7.87 -17.30 -7.97
CA ILE A 114 6.55 -16.76 -7.66
C ILE A 114 5.81 -17.68 -6.68
N LEU A 115 5.82 -19.00 -6.93
CA LEU A 115 5.22 -19.99 -6.03
C LEU A 115 5.96 -20.07 -4.68
N ARG A 116 7.28 -19.89 -4.66
CA ARG A 116 8.11 -19.79 -3.43
C ARG A 116 7.81 -18.51 -2.64
N ALA A 117 7.50 -17.40 -3.31
CA ALA A 117 7.08 -16.18 -2.65
C ALA A 117 5.65 -16.26 -2.09
N LEU A 118 4.78 -17.05 -2.72
CA LEU A 118 3.34 -17.17 -2.42
C LEU A 118 2.96 -18.24 -1.39
N TRP A 119 3.82 -19.23 -1.11
CA TRP A 119 3.45 -20.42 -0.30
C TRP A 119 4.63 -20.95 0.53
N PRO A 120 4.44 -21.34 1.81
CA PRO A 120 4.76 -20.41 2.89
C PRO A 120 6.03 -20.81 3.67
N PHE A 121 6.71 -19.79 4.22
CA PHE A 121 7.75 -19.90 5.27
C PHE A 121 9.17 -20.30 4.86
N ARG A 122 9.74 -19.67 3.83
CA ARG A 122 11.17 -19.31 3.96
C ARG A 122 11.27 -17.96 4.64
N LEU A 123 11.29 -17.97 5.97
CA LEU A 123 11.60 -16.81 6.83
C LEU A 123 13.10 -16.45 6.75
N GLU A 124 13.70 -16.62 5.57
CA GLU A 124 15.04 -16.14 5.30
C GLU A 124 15.00 -14.61 5.38
N LEU A 125 15.97 -14.04 6.08
CA LEU A 125 16.00 -12.61 6.37
C LEU A 125 15.98 -11.77 5.08
N GLU A 126 16.63 -12.27 4.03
CA GLU A 126 16.67 -11.65 2.71
C GLU A 126 15.30 -11.58 2.03
N THR A 127 14.50 -12.64 2.13
CA THR A 127 13.12 -12.68 1.62
C THR A 127 12.23 -11.69 2.36
N LEU A 128 12.30 -11.68 3.69
CA LEU A 128 11.55 -10.72 4.51
C LEU A 128 11.96 -9.27 4.21
N TRP A 129 13.24 -9.04 3.97
CA TRP A 129 13.77 -7.75 3.59
C TRP A 129 13.26 -7.30 2.22
N THR A 130 13.25 -8.19 1.24
CA THR A 130 12.73 -7.92 -0.12
C THR A 130 11.24 -7.57 -0.09
N LEU A 131 10.44 -8.31 0.69
CA LEU A 131 9.03 -8.01 0.90
C LEU A 131 8.85 -6.63 1.54
N PHE A 132 9.64 -6.35 2.58
CA PHE A 132 9.60 -5.07 3.29
C PHE A 132 9.94 -3.90 2.37
N GLN A 133 10.90 -4.10 1.47
CA GLN A 133 11.30 -3.13 0.45
C GLN A 133 10.18 -2.80 -0.55
N ALA A 134 9.40 -3.80 -0.99
CA ALA A 134 8.39 -3.60 -2.03
C ALA A 134 7.36 -2.52 -1.64
N PHE A 135 6.74 -2.64 -0.46
CA PHE A 135 5.78 -1.66 0.08
C PHE A 135 5.68 -1.66 1.62
N GLY A 136 6.52 -2.41 2.34
CA GLY A 136 6.45 -2.54 3.79
C GLY A 136 6.74 -1.26 4.56
N LEU A 137 7.49 -0.34 3.95
CA LEU A 137 7.67 1.00 4.51
C LEU A 137 6.35 1.78 4.62
N ALA A 138 5.39 1.61 3.70
CA ALA A 138 4.09 2.27 3.82
C ALA A 138 3.36 1.86 5.10
N GLY A 139 3.29 0.57 5.39
CA GLY A 139 2.66 0.06 6.61
C GLY A 139 3.38 0.53 7.87
N SER A 140 4.70 0.35 7.91
CA SER A 140 5.53 0.66 9.08
C SER A 140 5.48 2.14 9.43
N VAL A 141 5.70 3.02 8.45
CA VAL A 141 5.69 4.47 8.64
C VAL A 141 4.28 4.93 9.01
N PHE A 142 3.24 4.37 8.40
CA PHE A 142 1.86 4.73 8.75
C PHE A 142 1.54 4.38 10.20
N VAL A 143 1.86 3.17 10.65
CA VAL A 143 1.63 2.74 12.04
C VAL A 143 2.43 3.61 13.02
N LEU A 144 3.70 3.86 12.72
CA LEU A 144 4.59 4.65 13.56
C LEU A 144 4.05 6.08 13.72
N LEU A 145 3.78 6.76 12.60
CA LEU A 145 3.28 8.14 12.60
C LEU A 145 1.86 8.21 13.19
N ALA A 146 1.01 7.23 12.91
CA ALA A 146 -0.33 7.20 13.48
C ALA A 146 -0.30 7.08 15.01
N ALA A 147 0.65 6.30 15.55
CA ALA A 147 0.88 6.19 16.99
C ALA A 147 1.50 7.47 17.57
N ALA A 148 2.55 8.02 16.95
CA ALA A 148 3.28 9.19 17.43
C ALA A 148 2.43 10.47 17.42
N CYS A 149 1.68 10.70 16.34
CA CYS A 149 0.86 11.90 16.18
C CYS A 149 -0.56 11.74 16.75
N GLY A 150 -0.88 10.58 17.34
CA GLY A 150 -2.23 10.29 17.84
C GLY A 150 -3.30 10.41 16.76
N LEU A 151 -3.03 9.90 15.55
CA LEU A 151 -3.87 10.09 14.36
C LEU A 151 -5.35 9.80 14.61
N LEU A 152 -5.64 8.74 15.38
CA LEU A 152 -7.01 8.31 15.69
C LEU A 152 -7.76 9.25 16.65
N LYS A 153 -7.04 10.19 17.28
CA LYS A 153 -7.60 11.25 18.13
C LYS A 153 -7.64 12.59 17.42
N SER A 154 -6.84 12.79 16.38
CA SER A 154 -6.81 14.05 15.63
C SER A 154 -8.11 14.24 14.85
N ARG A 155 -8.61 15.48 14.79
CA ARG A 155 -9.74 15.87 13.91
C ARG A 155 -9.28 16.62 12.66
N ARG A 156 -7.99 16.96 12.58
CA ARG A 156 -7.44 17.80 11.52
C ARG A 156 -7.22 16.97 10.27
N LEU A 157 -7.85 17.36 9.16
CA LEU A 157 -7.65 16.74 7.85
C LEU A 157 -6.17 16.73 7.46
N LEU A 158 -5.48 17.86 7.67
CA LEU A 158 -4.07 18.01 7.32
C LEU A 158 -3.18 16.94 7.98
N THR A 159 -3.40 16.61 9.26
CA THR A 159 -2.64 15.55 9.94
C THR A 159 -2.80 14.20 9.24
N HIS A 160 -4.03 13.87 8.83
CA HIS A 160 -4.31 12.60 8.16
C HIS A 160 -3.67 12.53 6.78
N VAL A 161 -3.80 13.61 6.00
CA VAL A 161 -3.23 13.73 4.66
C VAL A 161 -1.70 13.67 4.73
N LEU A 162 -1.06 14.40 5.64
CA LEU A 162 0.41 14.39 5.78
C LEU A 162 0.94 13.02 6.21
N ILE A 163 0.32 12.37 7.21
CA ILE A 163 0.73 11.02 7.62
C ILE A 163 0.56 10.03 6.47
N GLY A 164 -0.57 10.09 5.79
CA GLY A 164 -0.83 9.25 4.61
C GLY A 164 0.22 9.48 3.52
N ALA A 165 0.46 10.74 3.15
CA ALA A 165 1.42 11.12 2.11
C ALA A 165 2.84 10.67 2.44
N VAL A 166 3.36 10.96 3.64
CA VAL A 166 4.69 10.53 4.09
C VAL A 166 4.81 9.01 4.05
N SER A 167 3.78 8.29 4.50
CA SER A 167 3.77 6.82 4.46
C SER A 167 3.77 6.28 3.03
N GLY A 168 2.97 6.88 2.13
CA GLY A 168 2.93 6.51 0.73
C GLY A 168 4.26 6.78 0.01
N CYS A 169 4.91 7.92 0.28
CA CYS A 169 6.24 8.23 -0.22
C CYS A 169 7.26 7.18 0.23
N ALA A 170 7.26 6.82 1.52
CA ALA A 170 8.15 5.80 2.05
C ALA A 170 7.90 4.43 1.41
N GLY A 171 6.65 4.02 1.22
CA GLY A 171 6.31 2.75 0.58
C GLY A 171 6.71 2.66 -0.89
N SER A 172 6.66 3.77 -1.62
CA SER A 172 7.04 3.81 -3.04
C SER A 172 8.52 4.10 -3.27
N PHE A 173 9.28 4.46 -2.22
CA PHE A 173 10.68 4.87 -2.33
C PHE A 173 11.56 3.81 -3.00
N TRP A 174 11.50 2.57 -2.50
CA TRP A 174 12.37 1.52 -3.00
C TRP A 174 12.07 1.14 -4.44
N TRP A 175 10.77 1.08 -4.79
CA TRP A 175 10.33 0.86 -6.16
C TRP A 175 11.01 1.88 -7.09
N TRP A 176 10.89 3.17 -6.80
CA TRP A 176 11.45 4.22 -7.64
C TRP A 176 12.98 4.32 -7.59
N LEU A 177 13.60 3.89 -6.49
CA LEU A 177 15.06 3.76 -6.41
C LEU A 177 15.56 2.70 -7.40
N ALA A 178 14.89 1.55 -7.49
CA ALA A 178 15.24 0.48 -8.43
C ALA A 178 15.07 0.92 -9.90
N PHE A 179 14.07 1.75 -10.20
CA PHE A 179 13.83 2.27 -11.55
C PHE A 179 14.71 3.48 -11.93
N LYS A 180 15.52 4.02 -11.00
CA LYS A 180 16.38 5.22 -11.06
C LYS A 180 15.75 6.58 -10.71
N PRO A 181 14.54 6.99 -11.15
CA PRO A 181 13.99 8.29 -10.79
C PRO A 181 13.31 8.24 -9.42
N TRP A 182 14.12 8.13 -8.36
CA TRP A 182 13.69 7.99 -6.97
C TRP A 182 12.67 9.06 -6.52
N TYR A 183 12.74 10.27 -7.09
CA TYR A 183 11.87 11.40 -6.74
C TYR A 183 10.40 11.18 -7.16
N PHE A 184 10.09 10.23 -8.05
CA PHE A 184 8.69 9.85 -8.34
C PHE A 184 8.01 9.12 -7.20
N SER A 185 8.76 8.64 -6.20
CA SER A 185 8.18 8.19 -4.94
C SER A 185 7.37 9.29 -4.25
N VAL A 186 7.81 10.55 -4.36
CA VAL A 186 7.08 11.69 -3.82
C VAL A 186 5.74 11.83 -4.52
N LEU A 187 5.72 11.79 -5.85
CA LEU A 187 4.50 11.99 -6.63
C LEU A 187 3.50 10.83 -6.44
N HIS A 188 3.92 9.60 -6.70
CA HIS A 188 3.05 8.41 -6.63
C HIS A 188 2.65 8.09 -5.19
N GLY A 189 3.61 8.23 -4.26
CA GLY A 189 3.38 7.99 -2.85
C GLY A 189 2.46 9.03 -2.23
N ALA A 190 2.67 10.32 -2.50
CA ALA A 190 1.85 11.38 -1.92
C ALA A 190 0.40 11.29 -2.37
N ILE A 191 0.10 10.93 -3.61
CA ILE A 191 -1.29 10.86 -4.10
C ILE A 191 -2.06 9.72 -3.47
N TRP A 192 -1.52 8.50 -3.51
CA TRP A 192 -2.17 7.37 -2.83
C TRP A 192 -2.28 7.65 -1.33
N GLY A 193 -1.19 8.12 -0.71
CA GLY A 193 -1.16 8.42 0.72
C GLY A 193 -2.15 9.49 1.14
N SER A 194 -2.27 10.58 0.39
CA SER A 194 -3.21 11.67 0.68
C SER A 194 -4.66 11.21 0.58
N LEU A 195 -4.99 10.39 -0.41
CA LEU A 195 -6.32 9.81 -0.57
C LEU A 195 -6.66 8.88 0.60
N VAL A 196 -5.74 8.00 1.00
CA VAL A 196 -5.93 7.13 2.18
C VAL A 196 -6.11 7.98 3.43
N GLY A 197 -5.28 9.00 3.64
CA GLY A 197 -5.40 9.95 4.75
C GLY A 197 -6.78 10.62 4.79
N TYR A 198 -7.24 11.14 3.65
CA TYR A 198 -8.59 11.70 3.52
C TYR A 198 -9.68 10.68 3.86
N GLY A 199 -9.56 9.44 3.38
CA GLY A 199 -10.48 8.35 3.70
C GLY A 199 -10.55 8.07 5.20
N VAL A 200 -9.40 8.01 5.89
CA VAL A 200 -9.36 7.84 7.35
C VAL A 200 -10.03 9.01 8.07
N TRP A 201 -9.71 10.25 7.70
CA TRP A 201 -10.31 11.44 8.30
C TRP A 201 -11.83 11.43 8.15
N LYS A 202 -12.34 11.25 6.93
CA LYS A 202 -13.77 11.28 6.65
C LYS A 202 -14.51 10.14 7.38
N SER A 203 -13.91 8.96 7.43
CA SER A 203 -14.41 7.82 8.19
C SER A 203 -14.52 8.10 9.69
N GLN A 204 -13.58 8.84 10.28
CA GLN A 204 -13.67 9.25 11.69
C GLN A 204 -14.79 10.27 11.92
N GLN A 205 -14.94 11.26 11.03
CA GLN A 205 -16.04 12.24 11.13
C GLN A 205 -17.42 11.54 11.12
N GLN A 206 -17.61 10.57 10.23
CA GLN A 206 -18.86 9.79 10.15
C GLN A 206 -19.17 9.01 11.44
N LEU A 207 -18.13 8.44 12.08
CA LEU A 207 -18.30 7.70 13.33
C LEU A 207 -18.72 8.61 14.48
N GLN A 208 -18.22 9.85 14.54
CA GLN A 208 -18.57 10.82 15.58
C GLN A 208 -20.02 11.28 15.46
N HIS A 209 -20.47 11.63 14.25
CA HIS A 209 -21.87 12.03 14.04
C HIS A 209 -22.87 10.92 14.38
N SER A 210 -22.47 9.66 14.22
CA SER A 210 -23.34 8.52 14.53
C SER A 210 -23.40 8.16 16.01
N SER A 211 -22.68 8.87 16.88
CA SER A 211 -22.70 8.69 18.34
C SER A 211 -23.47 9.80 19.06
N SER A 212 -23.98 10.80 18.33
CA SER A 212 -24.76 11.91 18.87
C SER A 212 -26.27 11.71 18.74
N TYR A 213 -26.70 10.56 18.24
CA TYR A 213 -28.09 10.09 18.15
C TYR A 213 -28.18 8.75 18.90
#